data_AF-A0A7X2MSB1-F1
#
_entry.id   AF-A0A7X2MSB1-F1
#
_cell.length_a   1.000
_cell.length_b   1.000
_cell.length_c   1.000
_cell.angle_alpha   90.00
_cell.angle_beta   90.00
_cell.angle_gamma   90.00
#
_symmetry.space_group_name_H-M   'P 1'
#
loop_
_entity.id
_entity.type
_entity.pdbx_description
1 polymer ?
#
loop_
_entity_poly.entity_id
_entity_poly.type
_entity_poly.pdbx_seq_one_letter_code
_entity_poly.pdbx_strand_id
1 'polypeptide(L)'
;MKIAFDVDVIKDLGITRMVHQVADWGYKYIEQSPHPQINPFYKHPKASREIITEYKNALNATGLEISSFIVVYRWSGPDELRRQAAVKNWKRMIEIAVEMGVQVINTELSGTPNEPEICEEMFYRSMEELLPIIEREGSSSSRRIH
;
A
#
# COMPACT_ATOMS: atom_id res chain seq x y z
N MET A 1 11.64 -16.96 7.58
CA MET A 1 10.46 -16.83 6.70
C MET A 1 9.41 -16.05 7.48
N LYS A 2 8.90 -14.92 6.96
CA LYS A 2 7.78 -14.19 7.58
C LYS A 2 6.47 -14.74 7.00
N ILE A 3 5.51 -15.06 7.85
CA ILE A 3 4.15 -15.46 7.44
C ILE A 3 3.23 -14.29 7.77
N ALA A 4 2.65 -13.67 6.74
CA ALA A 4 1.73 -12.55 6.86
C ALA A 4 0.31 -12.98 6.50
N PHE A 5 -0.68 -12.35 7.14
CA PHE A 5 -2.08 -12.54 6.80
C PHE A 5 -2.59 -11.40 5.92
N ASP A 6 -3.18 -11.73 4.77
CA ASP A 6 -3.88 -10.77 3.92
C ASP A 6 -5.26 -10.46 4.52
N VAL A 7 -5.43 -9.20 4.92
CA VAL A 7 -6.63 -8.75 5.65
C VAL A 7 -7.83 -8.40 4.76
N ASP A 8 -7.76 -8.55 3.43
CA ASP A 8 -8.88 -8.19 2.54
C ASP A 8 -10.19 -8.88 2.93
N VAL A 9 -10.11 -10.14 3.38
CA VAL A 9 -11.25 -10.99 3.76
C VAL A 9 -11.95 -10.55 5.05
N ILE A 10 -11.31 -9.69 5.85
CA ILE A 10 -11.86 -9.17 7.12
C ILE A 10 -11.81 -7.64 7.22
N LYS A 11 -11.61 -6.94 6.10
CA LYS A 11 -11.48 -5.48 6.06
C LYS A 11 -12.68 -4.73 6.66
N ASP A 12 -13.87 -5.33 6.66
CA ASP A 12 -15.07 -4.69 7.19
C ASP A 12 -15.14 -4.67 8.72
N LEU A 13 -14.21 -5.33 9.42
CA LEU A 13 -14.10 -5.26 10.88
C LEU A 13 -13.63 -3.87 11.38
N GLY A 14 -13.06 -3.05 10.49
CA GLY A 14 -12.36 -1.82 10.85
C GLY A 14 -10.96 -2.10 11.42
N ILE A 15 -10.12 -1.06 11.47
CA ILE A 15 -8.68 -1.17 11.71
C ILE A 15 -8.35 -1.90 13.01
N THR A 16 -8.83 -1.41 14.15
CA THR A 16 -8.47 -2.00 15.45
C THR A 16 -8.89 -3.46 15.57
N ARG A 17 -10.16 -3.79 15.27
CA ARG A 17 -10.66 -5.18 15.38
C ARG A 17 -9.96 -6.12 14.41
N MET A 18 -9.67 -5.66 13.19
CA MET A 18 -8.93 -6.45 12.20
C MET A 18 -7.55 -6.84 12.73
N VAL A 19 -6.80 -5.90 13.31
CA VAL A 19 -5.48 -6.17 13.89
C VAL A 19 -5.56 -7.17 15.04
N HIS A 20 -6.48 -6.96 15.99
CA HIS A 20 -6.68 -7.90 17.10
C HIS A 20 -7.07 -9.30 16.61
N GLN A 21 -7.94 -9.40 15.61
CA GLN A 21 -8.36 -10.69 15.06
C GLN A 21 -7.18 -11.45 14.43
N VAL A 22 -6.29 -10.77 13.73
CA VAL A 22 -5.08 -11.37 13.15
C VAL A 22 -4.13 -11.86 14.26
N ALA A 23 -4.00 -11.10 15.35
CA ALA A 23 -3.20 -11.49 16.50
C ALA A 23 -3.77 -12.73 17.19
N ASP A 24 -5.09 -12.80 17.36
CA ASP A 24 -5.80 -13.93 17.97
C ASP A 24 -5.63 -15.22 17.13
N TRP A 25 -5.49 -15.09 15.81
CA TRP A 25 -5.15 -16.21 14.92
C TRP A 25 -3.67 -16.62 14.95
N GLY A 26 -2.84 -15.94 15.74
CA GLY A 26 -1.44 -16.29 15.98
C GLY A 26 -0.45 -15.77 14.95
N TYR A 27 -0.87 -14.89 14.04
CA TYR A 27 0.03 -14.25 13.07
C TYR A 27 0.91 -13.19 13.73
N LYS A 28 2.04 -12.88 13.08
CA LYS A 28 2.97 -11.81 13.48
C LYS A 28 3.08 -10.67 12.48
N TYR A 29 2.56 -10.88 11.27
CA TYR A 29 2.63 -9.91 10.19
C TYR A 29 1.28 -9.75 9.50
N ILE A 30 0.96 -8.53 9.10
CA ILE A 30 -0.18 -8.20 8.24
C ILE A 30 0.36 -7.80 6.86
N GLU A 31 -0.21 -8.40 5.81
CA GLU A 31 -0.18 -7.83 4.47
C GLU A 31 -1.43 -6.97 4.30
N GLN A 32 -1.25 -5.65 4.26
CA GLN A 32 -2.36 -4.71 4.26
C GLN A 32 -2.91 -4.52 2.85
N SER A 33 -3.99 -5.24 2.54
CA SER A 33 -4.78 -5.08 1.32
C SER A 33 -5.57 -3.78 1.25
N PRO A 34 -6.08 -3.38 0.07
CA PRO A 34 -6.90 -2.17 -0.09
C PRO A 34 -8.05 -2.08 0.91
N HIS A 35 -7.99 -1.09 1.80
CA HIS A 35 -8.97 -0.91 2.87
C HIS A 35 -9.81 0.38 2.65
N PRO A 36 -11.14 0.38 2.91
CA PRO A 36 -12.01 1.55 2.68
C PRO A 36 -11.58 2.84 3.39
N GLN A 37 -10.95 2.71 4.56
CA GLN A 37 -10.44 3.84 5.36
C GLN A 37 -8.97 4.20 5.06
N ILE A 38 -8.23 3.36 4.31
CA ILE A 38 -6.80 3.56 4.05
C ILE A 38 -6.57 3.85 2.56
N ASN A 39 -6.68 2.84 1.70
CA ASN A 39 -6.28 2.86 0.30
C ASN A 39 -7.28 2.07 -0.57
N PRO A 40 -8.51 2.56 -0.78
CA PRO A 40 -9.53 1.80 -1.48
C PRO A 40 -9.14 1.51 -2.94
N PHE A 41 -9.56 0.36 -3.47
CA PHE A 41 -9.32 -0.03 -4.87
C PHE A 41 -9.61 1.10 -5.85
N TYR A 42 -8.63 1.40 -6.71
CA TYR A 42 -8.70 2.39 -7.79
C TYR A 42 -9.05 3.83 -7.36
N LYS A 43 -9.01 4.15 -6.06
CA LYS A 43 -9.40 5.46 -5.51
C LYS A 43 -8.25 6.11 -4.77
N HIS A 44 -8.41 7.40 -4.48
CA HIS A 44 -7.46 8.14 -3.68
C HIS A 44 -7.34 7.55 -2.26
N PRO A 45 -6.12 7.36 -1.73
CA PRO A 45 -5.91 7.02 -0.33
C PRO A 45 -6.59 8.00 0.60
N LYS A 46 -7.26 7.49 1.62
CA LYS A 46 -8.05 8.23 2.61
C LYS A 46 -7.48 8.18 4.02
N ALA A 47 -6.36 7.50 4.23
CA ALA A 47 -5.73 7.36 5.54
C ALA A 47 -5.45 8.73 6.15
N SER A 48 -6.31 9.15 7.07
CA SER A 48 -6.12 10.36 7.87
C SER A 48 -5.10 10.09 8.97
N ARG A 49 -4.63 11.16 9.61
CA ARG A 49 -3.68 11.05 10.72
C ARG A 49 -4.26 10.26 11.90
N GLU A 50 -5.55 10.40 12.12
CA GLU A 50 -6.30 9.68 13.15
C GLU A 50 -6.32 8.17 12.85
N ILE A 51 -6.61 7.79 11.60
CA ILE A 51 -6.59 6.38 11.16
C ILE A 51 -5.18 5.79 11.26
N ILE A 52 -4.16 6.53 10.86
CA ILE A 52 -2.75 6.10 10.97
C ILE A 52 -2.37 5.87 12.44
N THR A 53 -2.80 6.78 13.32
CA THR A 53 -2.54 6.68 14.77
C THR A 53 -3.28 5.50 15.39
N GLU A 54 -4.57 5.30 15.04
CA GLU A 54 -5.36 4.13 15.45
C GLU A 54 -4.63 2.84 15.06
N TYR A 55 -4.17 2.76 13.80
CA TYR A 55 -3.50 1.57 13.30
C TYR A 55 -2.19 1.30 14.06
N LYS A 56 -1.32 2.31 14.21
CA LYS A 56 -0.07 2.16 14.99
C LYS A 56 -0.33 1.71 16.42
N ASN A 57 -1.37 2.25 17.07
CA ASN A 57 -1.72 1.85 18.43
C ASN A 57 -2.17 0.39 18.51
N ALA A 58 -3.00 -0.07 17.57
CA ALA A 58 -3.45 -1.47 17.52
C ALA A 58 -2.29 -2.44 17.25
N LEU A 59 -1.38 -2.09 16.34
CA LEU A 59 -0.16 -2.86 16.05
C LEU A 59 0.72 -2.98 17.30
N ASN A 60 0.98 -1.85 17.97
CA ASN A 60 1.78 -1.83 19.21
C ASN A 60 1.14 -2.65 20.34
N ALA A 61 -0.19 -2.58 20.50
CA ALA A 61 -0.90 -3.31 21.55
C ALA A 61 -0.88 -4.83 21.34
N THR A 62 -0.78 -5.29 20.10
CA THR A 62 -0.79 -6.71 19.73
C THR A 62 0.59 -7.28 19.44
N GLY A 63 1.60 -6.43 19.25
CA GLY A 63 2.93 -6.81 18.78
C GLY A 63 2.95 -7.30 17.33
N LEU A 64 1.96 -6.90 16.52
CA LEU A 64 1.91 -7.15 15.07
C LEU A 64 2.71 -6.08 14.32
N GLU A 65 3.25 -6.47 13.17
CA GLU A 65 3.88 -5.55 12.21
C GLU A 65 3.16 -5.63 10.85
N ILE A 66 3.17 -4.54 10.08
CA ILE A 66 2.75 -4.60 8.67
C ILE A 66 3.98 -5.01 7.84
N SER A 67 3.89 -6.12 7.11
CA SER A 67 4.97 -6.57 6.21
C SER A 67 4.99 -5.82 4.90
N SER A 68 3.80 -5.51 4.37
CA SER A 68 3.60 -4.94 3.04
C SER A 68 2.26 -4.22 2.97
N PHE A 69 2.16 -3.22 2.09
CA PHE A 69 0.87 -2.75 1.57
C PHE A 69 0.62 -3.37 0.20
N ILE A 70 -0.62 -3.73 -0.12
CA ILE A 70 -1.05 -3.97 -1.49
C ILE A 70 -1.80 -2.74 -1.98
N VAL A 71 -1.42 -2.21 -3.14
CA VAL A 71 -2.11 -1.09 -3.79
C VAL A 71 -2.52 -1.49 -5.20
N VAL A 72 -3.73 -1.08 -5.59
CA VAL A 72 -4.30 -1.40 -6.91
C VAL A 72 -4.87 -0.13 -7.52
N TYR A 73 -4.11 0.47 -8.44
CA TYR A 73 -4.46 1.69 -9.18
C TYR A 73 -4.33 1.45 -10.68
N ARG A 74 -4.85 2.31 -11.55
CA ARG A 74 -4.77 2.17 -13.03
C ARG A 74 -3.53 2.87 -13.61
N TRP A 75 -2.37 2.57 -13.03
CA TRP A 75 -1.10 3.27 -13.29
C TRP A 75 -0.38 2.82 -14.57
N SER A 76 -0.87 1.77 -15.22
CA SER A 76 -0.40 1.27 -16.52
C SER A 76 -1.55 1.14 -17.53
N GLY A 77 -2.71 1.74 -17.24
CA GLY A 77 -3.87 1.71 -18.15
C GLY A 77 -3.70 2.68 -19.32
N PRO A 78 -4.41 2.47 -20.44
CA PRO A 78 -4.26 3.27 -21.67
C PRO A 78 -4.85 4.69 -21.56
N ASP A 79 -5.69 4.95 -20.55
CA ASP A 79 -6.27 6.27 -20.29
C ASP A 79 -5.32 7.14 -19.47
N GLU A 80 -4.77 8.19 -20.11
CA GLU A 80 -3.77 9.08 -19.50
C GLU A 80 -4.29 9.81 -18.25
N LEU A 81 -5.55 10.25 -18.23
CA LEU A 81 -6.09 10.98 -17.07
C LEU A 81 -6.25 10.05 -15.87
N ARG A 82 -6.68 8.81 -16.12
CA ARG A 82 -6.73 7.77 -15.08
C ARG A 82 -5.33 7.36 -14.62
N ARG A 83 -4.35 7.29 -15.52
CA ARG A 83 -2.94 7.03 -15.19
C ARG A 83 -2.38 8.13 -14.28
N GLN A 84 -2.56 9.39 -14.63
CA GLN A 84 -2.10 10.52 -13.80
C GLN A 84 -2.75 10.53 -12.41
N ALA A 85 -4.06 10.24 -12.33
CA ALA A 85 -4.75 10.09 -11.06
C ALA A 85 -4.18 8.91 -10.24
N ALA A 86 -3.88 7.79 -10.88
CA ALA A 86 -3.24 6.64 -10.26
C ALA A 86 -1.83 6.96 -9.74
N VAL A 87 -1.02 7.71 -10.50
CA VAL A 87 0.31 8.17 -10.07
C VAL A 87 0.21 9.10 -8.85
N LYS A 88 -0.79 10.00 -8.81
CA LYS A 88 -1.05 10.81 -7.61
C LYS A 88 -1.38 9.94 -6.38
N ASN A 89 -2.17 8.90 -6.57
CA ASN A 89 -2.53 7.96 -5.50
C ASN A 89 -1.30 7.16 -5.02
N TRP A 90 -0.44 6.75 -5.94
CA TRP A 90 0.84 6.12 -5.63
C TRP A 90 1.75 7.00 -4.78
N LYS A 91 1.95 8.26 -5.18
CA LYS A 91 2.74 9.23 -4.41
C LYS A 91 2.24 9.35 -2.96
N ARG A 92 0.92 9.42 -2.78
CA ARG A 92 0.30 9.43 -1.45
C ARG A 92 0.49 8.12 -0.68
N MET A 93 0.43 6.96 -1.33
CA MET A 93 0.70 5.68 -0.66
C MET A 93 2.15 5.50 -0.24
N ILE A 94 3.10 6.05 -0.99
CA ILE A 94 4.51 6.05 -0.59
C ILE A 94 4.66 6.86 0.71
N GLU A 95 4.06 8.04 0.80
CA GLU A 95 4.07 8.84 2.04
C GLU A 95 3.46 8.07 3.23
N ILE A 96 2.32 7.40 3.03
CA ILE A 96 1.66 6.59 4.07
C ILE A 96 2.55 5.42 4.49
N ALA A 97 3.19 4.74 3.54
CA ALA A 97 4.08 3.61 3.83
C ALA A 97 5.29 4.06 4.64
N VAL A 98 5.93 5.18 4.26
CA VAL A 98 7.02 5.80 5.02
C VAL A 98 6.56 6.17 6.43
N GLU A 99 5.39 6.82 6.57
CA GLU A 99 4.85 7.19 7.88
C GLU A 99 4.56 5.97 8.75
N MET A 100 4.10 4.87 8.17
CA MET A 100 3.85 3.59 8.85
C MET A 100 5.11 2.73 9.05
N GLY A 101 6.26 3.15 8.54
CA GLY A 101 7.51 2.38 8.62
C GLY A 101 7.53 1.11 7.75
N VAL A 102 6.68 1.03 6.73
CA VAL A 102 6.55 -0.13 5.83
C VAL A 102 7.38 0.08 4.58
N GLN A 103 8.29 -0.84 4.30
CA GLN A 103 9.25 -0.72 3.19
C GLN A 103 8.78 -1.37 1.88
N VAL A 104 7.79 -2.26 1.95
CA VAL A 104 7.34 -3.04 0.79
C VAL A 104 5.93 -2.60 0.41
N ILE A 105 5.75 -2.23 -0.86
CA ILE A 105 4.44 -2.01 -1.46
C ILE A 105 4.32 -2.95 -2.67
N ASN A 106 3.42 -3.91 -2.55
CA ASN A 106 3.04 -4.85 -3.61
C ASN A 106 1.94 -4.22 -4.48
N THR A 107 1.96 -4.53 -5.77
CA THR A 107 0.99 -4.02 -6.72
C THR A 107 0.84 -4.94 -7.91
N GLU A 108 -0.19 -4.69 -8.72
CA GLU A 108 -0.46 -5.39 -9.96
C GLU A 108 -0.26 -4.47 -11.16
N LEU A 109 0.15 -5.07 -12.29
CA LEU A 109 0.13 -4.37 -13.56
C LEU A 109 -1.33 -4.19 -14.00
N SER A 110 -1.83 -2.97 -13.85
CA SER A 110 -3.23 -2.59 -14.06
C SER A 110 -3.60 -2.20 -15.50
N GLY A 111 -2.96 -2.83 -16.48
CA GLY A 111 -3.18 -2.57 -17.91
C GLY A 111 -4.42 -3.28 -18.46
N THR A 112 -4.60 -3.22 -19.78
CA THR A 112 -5.58 -4.01 -20.51
C THR A 112 -4.87 -4.95 -21.48
N PRO A 113 -5.28 -6.23 -21.58
CA PRO A 113 -4.68 -7.17 -22.52
C PRO A 113 -4.98 -6.82 -23.99
N ASN A 114 -5.97 -5.94 -24.25
CA ASN A 114 -6.35 -5.54 -25.60
C ASN A 114 -5.40 -4.50 -26.21
N GLU A 115 -4.63 -3.78 -25.39
CA GLU A 115 -3.73 -2.70 -25.81
C GLU A 115 -2.38 -2.84 -25.08
N PRO A 116 -1.66 -3.97 -25.24
CA PRO A 116 -0.50 -4.29 -24.41
C PRO A 116 0.67 -3.31 -24.62
N GLU A 117 0.93 -2.88 -25.86
CA GLU A 117 1.99 -1.91 -26.19
C GLU A 117 1.75 -0.56 -25.50
N ILE A 118 0.51 -0.04 -25.59
CA ILE A 118 0.13 1.20 -24.92
C ILE A 118 0.25 1.05 -23.39
N CYS A 119 -0.14 -0.09 -22.84
CA CYS A 119 -0.04 -0.32 -21.39
C CYS A 119 1.41 -0.36 -20.90
N GLU A 120 2.32 -0.91 -21.71
CA GLU A 120 3.76 -0.90 -21.42
C GLU A 120 4.32 0.54 -21.46
N GLU A 121 4.01 1.32 -22.50
CA GLU A 121 4.40 2.73 -22.59
C GLU A 121 3.90 3.53 -21.38
N MET A 122 2.64 3.33 -20.98
CA MET A 122 2.04 4.01 -19.82
C MET A 122 2.67 3.59 -18.50
N PHE A 123 3.06 2.31 -18.37
CA PHE A 123 3.81 1.84 -17.20
C PHE A 123 5.15 2.57 -17.07
N TYR A 124 5.93 2.64 -18.15
CA TYR A 124 7.22 3.35 -18.12
C TYR A 124 7.06 4.84 -17.79
N ARG A 125 6.06 5.51 -18.38
CA ARG A 125 5.75 6.92 -18.04
C ARG A 125 5.38 7.12 -16.57
N SER A 126 4.67 6.16 -15.97
CA SER A 126 4.40 6.20 -14.52
C SER A 126 5.65 5.95 -13.68
N MET A 127 6.52 5.03 -14.11
CA MET A 127 7.79 4.76 -13.43
C MET A 127 8.75 5.93 -13.46
N GLU A 128 8.83 6.69 -14.56
CA GLU A 128 9.62 7.93 -14.63
C GLU A 128 9.25 8.94 -13.53
N GLU A 129 7.97 8.99 -13.15
CA GLU A 129 7.49 9.85 -12.07
C GLU A 129 7.68 9.26 -10.66
N LEU A 130 7.53 7.94 -10.53
CA LEU A 130 7.49 7.25 -9.24
C LEU A 130 8.87 6.80 -8.77
N LEU A 131 9.73 6.32 -9.67
CA LEU A 131 11.02 5.74 -9.34
C LEU A 131 11.91 6.70 -8.55
N PRO A 132 12.06 7.99 -8.91
CA PRO A 132 12.88 8.92 -8.13
C PRO A 132 12.37 9.11 -6.69
N ILE A 133 11.06 8.99 -6.47
CA ILE A 133 10.44 9.10 -5.14
C ILE A 133 10.70 7.81 -4.36
N ILE A 134 10.47 6.65 -4.98
CA ILE A 134 10.72 5.33 -4.37
C ILE A 134 12.19 5.20 -3.94
N GLU A 135 13.13 5.58 -4.80
CA GLU A 135 14.57 5.52 -4.50
C GLU A 135 14.96 6.44 -3.33
N ARG A 136 14.42 7.66 -3.30
CA ARG A 136 14.68 8.63 -2.22
C ARG A 136 14.17 8.14 -0.88
N GLU A 137 12.92 7.66 -0.84
CA GLU A 137 12.31 7.20 0.42
C GLU A 137 12.89 5.84 0.87
N GLY A 138 13.14 4.91 -0.07
CA GLY A 138 13.78 3.63 0.22
C GLY A 138 15.21 3.78 0.76
N SER A 139 15.97 4.75 0.26
CA SER A 139 17.32 5.07 0.77
C SER A 139 17.27 5.68 2.18
N SER A 140 16.22 6.42 2.51
CA SER A 140 16.08 7.10 3.82
C SER A 140 15.72 6.15 4.96
N SER A 141 15.05 5.03 4.67
CA SER A 141 14.69 3.99 5.65
C SER A 141 15.82 3.01 5.99
N SER A 142 17.03 3.18 5.42
CA SER A 142 18.24 2.41 5.80
C SER A 142 18.87 2.86 7.14
N ARG A 143 18.24 3.74 7.93
CA ARG A 143 18.67 3.95 9.32
C ARG A 143 18.41 2.68 10.12
N ARG A 144 19.45 1.84 10.19
CA ARG A 144 19.56 0.67 11.06
C ARG A 144 19.11 1.06 12.46
N ILE A 145 18.05 0.45 12.93
CA ILE A 145 17.78 0.31 14.35
C ILE A 145 18.84 -0.69 14.83
N HIS A 146 19.79 -0.20 15.62
CA HIS A 146 20.72 -1.03 16.39
C HIS A 146 20.02 -1.59 17.61
#